data_AF-A0A816D6U0-F1
#
_entry.id   AF-A0A816D6U0-F1
#
_cell.length_a   1.000
_cell.length_b   1.000
_cell.length_c   1.000
_cell.angle_alpha   90.00
_cell.angle_beta   90.00
_cell.angle_gamma   90.00
#
_symmetry.space_group_name_H-M   'P 1'
#
loop_
_entity.id
_entity.type
_entity.pdbx_description
1 polymer ?
#
loop_
_entity_poly.entity_id
_entity_poly.type
_entity_poly.pdbx_seq_one_letter_code
_entity_poly.pdbx_strand_id
1 'polypeptide(L)'
;MLPMNQDIYYAFRKEISTAKSDTETAVVYRLPTTWVRSSENKIQFMVQKTTEEYQSISAHFQSSTKSNGKELIRIELVQNEQWYVKYRAHFQDFATRLKQNTERHLHHGCAQKAADAIIKNCFDRDFAGKNGTVYGEGIYFSSNASYSHKYVSTNFIGKTTKGNSSMNTALVEFDSTTDENYIFLTYHDAQAYGEYLITYIQLAKK
;
A
#
# COMPACT_ATOMS: atom_id res chain seq x y z
N MET A 1 -13.52 -37.30 24.07
CA MET A 1 -12.46 -36.51 24.74
C MET A 1 -11.75 -35.76 23.62
N LEU A 2 -11.90 -34.43 23.55
CA LEU A 2 -11.24 -33.62 22.51
C LEU A 2 -9.72 -33.62 22.80
N PRO A 3 -8.84 -33.84 21.81
CA PRO A 3 -7.40 -33.81 22.04
C PRO A 3 -6.98 -32.43 22.56
N MET A 4 -6.07 -32.44 23.54
CA MET A 4 -5.61 -31.26 24.25
C MET A 4 -4.98 -30.29 23.24
N ASN A 5 -5.38 -29.01 23.27
CA ASN A 5 -4.99 -27.96 22.31
C ASN A 5 -3.46 -27.83 22.08
N GLN A 6 -2.68 -28.33 23.04
CA GLN A 6 -1.23 -28.39 23.02
C GLN A 6 -0.68 -29.38 21.96
N ASP A 7 -1.35 -30.52 21.72
CA ASP A 7 -0.91 -31.51 20.71
C ASP A 7 -1.13 -30.99 19.28
N ILE A 8 -2.23 -30.27 19.06
CA ILE A 8 -2.55 -29.63 17.78
C ILE A 8 -1.55 -28.51 17.48
N TYR A 9 -1.24 -27.67 18.47
CA TYR A 9 -0.23 -26.61 18.32
C TYR A 9 1.15 -27.17 17.96
N TYR A 10 1.61 -28.23 18.65
CA TYR A 10 2.91 -28.82 18.34
C TYR A 10 2.92 -29.57 17.01
N ALA A 11 1.83 -30.24 16.63
CA ALA A 11 1.69 -30.86 15.31
C ALA A 11 1.78 -29.82 14.19
N PHE A 12 1.04 -28.72 14.31
CA PHE A 12 1.09 -27.60 13.36
C PHE A 12 2.47 -26.94 13.28
N ARG A 13 3.13 -26.74 14.43
CA ARG A 13 4.50 -26.18 14.46
C ARG A 13 5.52 -27.13 13.84
N LYS A 14 5.36 -28.43 14.03
CA LYS A 14 6.20 -29.46 13.42
C LYS A 14 6.03 -29.47 11.90
N GLU A 15 4.78 -29.40 11.42
CA GLU A 15 4.42 -29.32 10.00
C GLU A 15 5.04 -28.08 9.32
N ILE A 16 4.91 -26.88 9.91
CA ILE A 16 5.58 -25.65 9.43
C ILE A 16 7.10 -25.79 9.39
N SER A 17 7.68 -26.50 10.36
CA SER A 17 9.13 -26.72 10.45
C SER A 17 9.63 -27.70 9.38
N THR A 18 8.85 -28.76 9.08
CA THR A 18 9.19 -29.80 8.10
C THR A 18 8.87 -29.41 6.67
N ALA A 19 7.91 -28.52 6.44
CA ALA A 19 7.60 -27.97 5.10
C ALA A 19 8.76 -27.14 4.49
N LYS A 20 9.86 -26.94 5.21
CA LYS A 20 11.07 -26.28 4.70
C LYS A 20 12.05 -27.20 3.97
N SER A 21 11.84 -28.53 3.92
CA SER A 21 12.83 -29.44 3.32
C SER A 21 12.36 -30.25 2.11
N ASP A 22 11.05 -30.32 1.81
CA ASP A 22 10.57 -31.06 0.65
C ASP A 22 9.94 -30.12 -0.38
N THR A 23 10.18 -30.42 -1.64
CA THR A 23 9.90 -29.65 -2.86
C THR A 23 8.43 -29.27 -3.04
N GLU A 24 7.94 -28.33 -2.25
CA GLU A 24 6.71 -27.58 -2.48
C GLU A 24 7.10 -26.13 -2.71
N THR A 25 6.67 -25.57 -3.84
CA THR A 25 7.06 -24.25 -4.36
C THR A 25 7.11 -23.20 -3.25
N ALA A 26 8.31 -22.92 -2.74
CA ALA A 26 8.56 -21.71 -1.97
C ALA A 26 7.96 -20.56 -2.78
N VAL A 27 7.10 -19.77 -2.16
CA VAL A 27 6.55 -18.60 -2.85
C VAL A 27 7.74 -17.68 -3.12
N VAL A 28 8.28 -17.77 -4.34
CA VAL A 28 9.41 -16.96 -4.77
C VAL A 28 8.85 -15.58 -5.09
N TYR A 29 8.76 -14.71 -4.09
CA TYR A 29 8.52 -13.30 -4.32
C TYR A 29 9.76 -12.73 -5.00
N ARG A 30 9.63 -12.33 -6.26
CA ARG A 30 10.70 -11.62 -6.96
C ARG A 30 10.62 -10.15 -6.56
N LEU A 31 11.68 -9.66 -5.92
CA LEU A 31 11.86 -8.23 -5.72
C LEU A 31 12.04 -7.55 -7.08
N PRO A 32 11.62 -6.29 -7.22
CA PRO A 32 11.88 -5.54 -8.44
C PRO A 32 13.39 -5.51 -8.71
N THR A 33 13.78 -5.80 -9.95
CA THR A 33 15.20 -5.84 -10.35
C THR A 33 15.87 -4.46 -10.30
N THR A 34 15.06 -3.40 -10.27
CA THR A 34 15.49 -2.01 -10.11
C THR A 34 15.83 -1.65 -8.66
N TRP A 35 15.50 -2.51 -7.67
CA TRP A 35 15.78 -2.21 -6.27
C TRP A 35 17.25 -2.36 -5.93
N VAL A 36 17.79 -1.33 -5.28
CA VAL A 36 19.17 -1.33 -4.79
C VAL A 36 19.22 -1.91 -3.37
N ARG A 37 19.98 -2.99 -3.16
CA ARG A 37 20.26 -3.48 -1.80
C ARG A 37 21.27 -2.57 -1.12
N SER A 38 20.89 -1.98 0.01
CA SER A 38 21.81 -1.21 0.86
C SER A 38 22.32 -2.05 2.02
N SER A 39 23.60 -1.90 2.34
CA SER A 39 24.25 -2.53 3.51
C SER A 39 23.77 -1.97 4.86
N GLU A 40 23.08 -0.83 4.89
CA GLU A 40 22.74 -0.09 6.12
C GLU A 40 21.24 -0.14 6.47
N ASN A 41 20.50 -1.14 5.99
CA ASN A 41 19.03 -1.20 6.12
C ASN A 41 18.31 0.06 5.59
N LYS A 42 18.95 0.80 4.68
CA LYS A 42 18.34 1.97 4.04
C LYS A 42 17.25 1.49 3.09
N ILE A 43 16.04 2.02 3.30
CA ILE A 43 14.84 1.68 2.51
C ILE A 43 14.29 2.88 1.73
N GLN A 44 14.92 4.05 1.79
CA GLN A 44 14.50 5.25 1.04
C GLN A 44 15.61 5.71 0.11
N PHE A 45 15.29 5.95 -1.15
CA PHE A 45 16.26 6.31 -2.19
C PHE A 45 15.77 7.48 -3.02
N MET A 46 16.64 8.47 -3.25
CA MET A 46 16.32 9.60 -4.11
C MET A 46 16.17 9.15 -5.56
N VAL A 47 15.02 9.44 -6.18
CA VAL A 47 14.82 9.19 -7.61
C VAL A 47 15.47 10.33 -8.39
N GLN A 48 16.35 9.98 -9.34
CA GLN A 48 17.13 10.97 -10.08
C GLN A 48 16.28 11.67 -11.13
N LYS A 49 16.38 13.00 -11.21
CA LYS A 49 15.56 13.83 -12.13
C LYS A 49 15.73 13.46 -13.62
N THR A 50 16.84 12.85 -13.98
CA THR A 50 17.17 12.42 -15.34
C THR A 50 16.52 11.09 -15.74
N THR A 51 15.91 10.36 -14.79
CA THR A 51 15.28 9.06 -15.05
C THR A 51 13.85 9.21 -15.56
N GLU A 52 13.42 8.27 -16.38
CA GLU A 52 12.01 8.17 -16.84
C GLU A 52 11.04 8.00 -15.66
N GLU A 53 11.47 7.27 -14.62
CA GLU A 53 10.72 7.08 -13.38
C GLU A 53 10.37 8.43 -12.72
N TYR A 54 11.38 9.30 -12.51
CA TYR A 54 11.13 10.63 -11.97
C TYR A 54 10.21 11.45 -12.88
N GLN A 55 10.47 11.45 -14.19
CA GLN A 55 9.73 12.27 -15.15
C GLN A 55 8.26 11.87 -15.20
N SER A 56 7.96 10.56 -15.18
CA SER A 56 6.60 10.02 -15.15
C SER A 56 5.84 10.46 -13.90
N ILE A 57 6.41 10.25 -12.72
CA ILE A 57 5.78 10.60 -11.43
C ILE A 57 5.63 12.12 -11.31
N SER A 58 6.65 12.89 -11.72
CA SER A 58 6.62 14.34 -11.72
C SER A 58 5.54 14.89 -12.65
N ALA A 59 5.41 14.35 -13.87
CA ALA A 59 4.38 14.76 -14.82
C ALA A 59 2.97 14.48 -14.27
N HIS A 60 2.76 13.30 -13.68
CA HIS A 60 1.50 12.95 -13.03
C HIS A 60 1.18 13.90 -11.87
N PHE A 61 2.13 14.12 -10.96
CA PHE A 61 1.99 15.07 -9.84
C PHE A 61 1.65 16.46 -10.34
N GLN A 62 2.40 16.99 -11.29
CA GLN A 62 2.16 18.33 -11.86
C GLN A 62 0.78 18.40 -12.49
N SER A 63 0.39 17.41 -13.31
CA SER A 63 -0.92 17.38 -13.98
C SER A 63 -2.09 17.45 -13.00
N SER A 64 -1.98 16.77 -11.86
CA SER A 64 -3.01 16.71 -10.83
C SER A 64 -3.01 17.91 -9.88
N THR A 65 -1.92 18.68 -9.85
CA THR A 65 -1.76 19.81 -8.92
C THR A 65 -1.64 21.18 -9.62
N LYS A 66 -1.84 21.24 -10.95
CA LYS A 66 -1.66 22.45 -11.78
C LYS A 66 -2.33 23.71 -11.21
N SER A 67 -3.52 23.58 -10.62
CA SER A 67 -4.30 24.70 -10.05
C SER A 67 -4.02 24.97 -8.58
N ASN A 68 -3.22 24.13 -7.92
CA ASN A 68 -3.06 24.12 -6.47
C ASN A 68 -1.80 24.83 -5.97
N GLY A 69 -0.99 25.45 -6.85
CA GLY A 69 0.21 26.18 -6.44
C GLY A 69 1.23 25.31 -5.70
N LYS A 70 1.39 24.05 -6.09
CA LYS A 70 2.34 23.12 -5.45
C LYS A 70 3.58 22.99 -6.32
N GLU A 71 4.75 23.12 -5.71
CA GLU A 71 6.03 22.96 -6.39
C GLU A 71 6.75 21.71 -5.87
N LEU A 72 7.03 20.77 -6.78
CA LEU A 72 7.72 19.51 -6.47
C LEU A 72 9.18 19.77 -6.09
N ILE A 73 9.60 19.29 -4.93
CA ILE A 73 10.98 19.38 -4.43
C ILE A 73 11.77 18.11 -4.75
N ARG A 74 11.22 16.94 -4.40
CA ARG A 74 11.87 15.64 -4.62
C ARG A 74 10.88 14.48 -4.60
N ILE A 75 11.33 13.36 -5.17
CA ILE A 75 10.66 12.06 -5.15
C ILE A 75 11.63 11.05 -4.55
N GLU A 76 11.14 10.25 -3.61
CA GLU A 76 11.90 9.24 -2.90
C GLU A 76 11.21 7.88 -3.10
N LEU A 77 11.94 6.90 -3.65
CA LEU A 77 11.51 5.50 -3.76
C LEU A 77 11.65 4.81 -2.41
N VAL A 78 10.60 4.10 -2.01
CA VAL A 78 10.55 3.27 -0.80
C VAL A 78 10.72 1.80 -1.19
N GLN A 79 11.78 1.18 -0.68
CA GLN A 79 12.15 -0.22 -0.90
C GLN A 79 12.08 -1.02 0.41
N ASN A 80 10.90 -1.10 1.01
CA ASN A 80 10.68 -1.88 2.21
C ASN A 80 10.37 -3.34 1.86
N GLU A 81 11.42 -4.16 1.77
CA GLU A 81 11.34 -5.57 1.35
C GLU A 81 10.36 -6.40 2.19
N GLN A 82 10.37 -6.21 3.52
CA GLN A 82 9.50 -6.96 4.42
C GLN A 82 8.02 -6.74 4.11
N TRP A 83 7.63 -5.49 3.83
CA TRP A 83 6.25 -5.15 3.48
C TRP A 83 5.93 -5.51 2.04
N TYR A 84 6.87 -5.36 1.11
CA TYR A 84 6.67 -5.80 -0.27
C TYR A 84 6.39 -7.30 -0.36
N VAL A 85 7.10 -8.13 0.41
CA VAL A 85 6.83 -9.57 0.46
C VAL A 85 5.40 -9.85 0.97
N LYS A 86 4.95 -9.17 2.03
CA LYS A 86 3.57 -9.31 2.54
C LYS A 86 2.53 -8.87 1.51
N TYR A 87 2.78 -7.74 0.85
CA TYR A 87 1.95 -7.23 -0.25
C TYR A 87 1.86 -8.24 -1.40
N ARG A 88 3.00 -8.83 -1.80
CA ARG A 88 3.04 -9.85 -2.86
C ARG A 88 2.41 -11.18 -2.46
N ALA A 89 2.44 -11.56 -1.19
CA ALA A 89 1.68 -12.70 -0.70
C ALA A 89 0.17 -12.44 -0.79
N HIS A 90 -0.27 -11.23 -0.41
CA HIS A 90 -1.66 -10.83 -0.50
C HIS A 90 -2.15 -10.70 -1.95
N PHE A 91 -1.29 -10.24 -2.86
CA PHE A 91 -1.54 -10.27 -4.31
C PHE A 91 -1.91 -11.66 -4.81
N GLN A 92 -1.17 -12.69 -4.38
CA GLN A 92 -1.38 -14.04 -4.85
C GLN A 92 -2.76 -14.58 -4.43
N ASP A 93 -3.25 -14.22 -3.23
CA ASP A 93 -4.62 -14.50 -2.82
C ASP A 93 -5.64 -13.86 -3.77
N PHE A 94 -5.52 -12.54 -4.01
CA PHE A 94 -6.45 -11.80 -4.86
C PHE A 94 -6.43 -12.33 -6.30
N ALA A 95 -5.24 -12.60 -6.85
CA ALA A 95 -5.08 -13.14 -8.18
C ALA A 95 -5.76 -14.53 -8.32
N THR A 96 -5.62 -15.38 -7.30
CA THR A 96 -6.21 -16.73 -7.30
C THR A 96 -7.74 -16.67 -7.13
N ARG A 97 -8.23 -15.86 -6.19
CA ARG A 97 -9.65 -15.75 -5.83
C ARG A 97 -10.47 -14.99 -6.86
N LEU A 98 -9.92 -13.89 -7.41
CA LEU A 98 -10.66 -12.98 -8.29
C LEU A 98 -10.39 -13.25 -9.78
N LYS A 99 -9.25 -13.86 -10.13
CA LYS A 99 -8.84 -14.12 -11.52
C LYS A 99 -8.84 -12.86 -12.42
N GLN A 100 -8.62 -11.70 -11.81
CA GLN A 100 -8.56 -10.40 -12.50
C GLN A 100 -7.50 -9.51 -11.84
N ASN A 101 -6.91 -8.59 -12.60
CA ASN A 101 -5.98 -7.61 -12.05
C ASN A 101 -6.74 -6.45 -11.38
N THR A 102 -6.78 -6.47 -10.05
CA THR A 102 -7.38 -5.40 -9.22
C THR A 102 -6.33 -4.47 -8.62
N GLU A 103 -5.07 -4.57 -9.08
CA GLU A 103 -4.01 -3.65 -8.70
C GLU A 103 -4.28 -2.25 -9.28
N ARG A 104 -4.07 -1.22 -8.47
CA ARG A 104 -4.22 0.18 -8.84
C ARG A 104 -3.13 1.03 -8.20
N HIS A 105 -2.56 1.92 -9.00
CA HIS A 105 -1.73 3.01 -8.49
C HIS A 105 -2.65 4.12 -7.98
N LEU A 106 -2.61 4.37 -6.68
CA LEU A 106 -3.42 5.38 -6.02
C LEU A 106 -2.51 6.32 -5.23
N HIS A 107 -3.13 7.36 -4.70
CA HIS A 107 -2.45 8.40 -3.96
C HIS A 107 -2.96 8.44 -2.52
N HIS A 108 -2.06 8.72 -1.57
CA HIS A 108 -2.42 8.91 -0.17
C HIS A 108 -1.90 10.25 0.33
N GLY A 109 -2.75 10.96 1.07
CA GLY A 109 -2.47 12.28 1.63
C GLY A 109 -2.30 12.15 3.13
N CYS A 110 -1.16 12.59 3.65
CA CYS A 110 -0.90 12.55 5.08
C CYS A 110 0.07 13.65 5.53
N ALA A 111 0.07 13.93 6.84
CA ALA A 111 1.07 14.79 7.46
C ALA A 111 2.45 14.12 7.46
N GLN A 112 3.54 14.91 7.52
CA GLN A 112 4.91 14.39 7.46
C GLN A 112 5.18 13.31 8.53
N LYS A 113 4.69 13.48 9.76
CA LYS A 113 4.86 12.48 10.83
C LYS A 113 4.24 11.12 10.48
N ALA A 114 3.09 11.12 9.81
CA ALA A 114 2.45 9.89 9.34
C ALA A 114 3.21 9.30 8.15
N ALA A 115 3.76 10.14 7.27
CA ALA A 115 4.65 9.70 6.20
C ALA A 115 5.86 8.91 6.74
N ASP A 116 6.55 9.46 7.74
CA ASP A 116 7.72 8.80 8.32
C ASP A 116 7.37 7.44 8.95
N ALA A 117 6.16 7.30 9.50
CA ALA A 117 5.66 6.02 10.02
C ALA A 117 5.34 5.03 8.87
N ILE A 118 4.67 5.49 7.81
CA ILE A 118 4.32 4.67 6.64
C ILE A 118 5.56 4.06 6.00
N ILE A 119 6.68 4.76 5.97
CA ILE A 119 7.90 4.22 5.33
C ILE A 119 8.43 3.01 6.12
N LYS A 120 8.35 3.06 7.45
CA LYS A 120 8.85 1.99 8.32
C LYS A 120 7.87 0.83 8.41
N ASN A 121 6.58 1.14 8.58
CA ASN A 121 5.55 0.20 8.98
C ASN A 121 4.50 -0.06 7.88
N CYS A 122 4.67 0.50 6.69
CA CYS A 122 3.65 0.55 5.65
C CYS A 122 2.36 1.24 6.13
N PHE A 123 1.27 1.06 5.39
CA PHE A 123 -0.05 1.55 5.79
C PHE A 123 -0.59 0.70 6.94
N ASP A 124 -0.90 1.37 8.03
CA ASP A 124 -1.35 0.73 9.28
C ASP A 124 -2.79 1.16 9.57
N ARG A 125 -3.70 0.18 9.63
CA ARG A 125 -5.12 0.42 9.87
C ARG A 125 -5.41 0.99 11.25
N ASP A 126 -4.52 0.88 12.24
CA ASP A 126 -4.71 1.51 13.55
C ASP A 126 -4.70 3.05 13.45
N PHE A 127 -4.28 3.58 12.30
CA PHE A 127 -4.35 5.00 11.94
C PHE A 127 -5.53 5.34 11.02
N ALA A 128 -6.38 4.37 10.68
CA ALA A 128 -7.59 4.59 9.87
C ALA A 128 -8.55 5.59 10.53
N GLY A 129 -9.38 6.25 9.72
CA GLY A 129 -10.38 7.22 10.18
C GLY A 129 -9.85 8.60 10.63
N LYS A 130 -8.53 8.78 10.79
CA LYS A 130 -7.95 10.08 11.21
C LYS A 130 -8.17 11.22 10.21
N ASN A 131 -8.34 10.89 8.92
CA ASN A 131 -8.56 11.86 7.85
C ASN A 131 -10.03 11.92 7.38
N GLY A 132 -10.95 11.33 8.16
CA GLY A 132 -12.37 11.22 7.85
C GLY A 132 -12.84 9.77 7.77
N THR A 133 -14.12 9.57 8.06
CA THR A 133 -14.76 8.25 8.10
C THR A 133 -15.99 8.17 7.20
N VAL A 134 -16.21 9.14 6.30
CA VAL A 134 -17.44 9.27 5.50
C VAL A 134 -17.81 7.97 4.75
N TYR A 135 -16.81 7.25 4.23
CA TYR A 135 -16.99 6.01 3.46
C TYR A 135 -16.50 4.75 4.21
N GLY A 136 -16.21 4.89 5.51
CA GLY A 136 -15.73 3.82 6.39
C GLY A 136 -14.48 4.21 7.18
N GLU A 137 -14.15 3.42 8.20
CA GLU A 137 -12.96 3.50 9.04
C GLU A 137 -11.82 2.67 8.43
N GLY A 138 -11.48 2.95 7.18
CA GLY A 138 -10.39 2.32 6.44
C GLY A 138 -9.24 3.29 6.15
N ILE A 139 -8.27 2.81 5.37
CA ILE A 139 -7.16 3.63 4.86
C ILE A 139 -7.58 4.21 3.52
N TYR A 140 -7.63 5.53 3.42
CA TYR A 140 -8.15 6.24 2.25
C TYR A 140 -7.07 6.44 1.19
N PHE A 141 -7.41 6.12 -0.04
CA PHE A 141 -6.60 6.34 -1.23
C PHE A 141 -7.43 7.04 -2.30
N SER A 142 -6.78 7.79 -3.18
CA SER A 142 -7.43 8.47 -4.30
C SER A 142 -6.80 8.09 -5.62
N SER A 143 -7.59 7.82 -6.66
CA SER A 143 -7.10 7.72 -8.04
C SER A 143 -6.75 9.09 -8.64
N ASN A 144 -7.23 10.17 -8.03
CA ASN A 144 -6.97 11.54 -8.43
C ASN A 144 -6.02 12.23 -7.45
N ALA A 145 -4.82 12.55 -7.93
CA ALA A 145 -3.77 13.15 -7.13
C ALA A 145 -4.03 14.60 -6.69
N SER A 146 -5.09 15.24 -7.20
CA SER A 146 -5.52 16.56 -6.71
C SER A 146 -6.03 16.51 -5.26
N TYR A 147 -6.64 15.39 -4.85
CA TYR A 147 -7.10 15.15 -3.47
C TYR A 147 -5.96 14.81 -2.52
N SER A 148 -4.96 14.07 -3.01
CA SER A 148 -3.88 13.51 -2.20
C SER A 148 -2.64 13.28 -3.06
N HIS A 149 -1.46 13.59 -2.54
CA HIS A 149 -0.24 13.60 -3.36
C HIS A 149 1.03 13.46 -2.52
N LYS A 150 0.92 12.96 -1.28
CA LYS A 150 2.08 12.74 -0.41
C LYS A 150 2.73 11.41 -0.73
N TYR A 151 1.92 10.37 -0.96
CA TYR A 151 2.36 9.05 -1.39
C TYR A 151 1.74 8.66 -2.71
N VAL A 152 2.52 7.98 -3.53
CA VAL A 152 2.02 7.06 -4.56
C VAL A 152 2.15 5.65 -3.99
N SER A 153 1.05 4.92 -3.98
CA SER A 153 0.98 3.54 -3.52
C SER A 153 0.41 2.64 -4.59
N THR A 154 0.75 1.37 -4.51
CA THR A 154 0.09 0.33 -5.29
C THR A 154 -0.80 -0.48 -4.37
N ASN A 155 -2.05 -0.68 -4.78
CA ASN A 155 -3.12 -1.15 -3.92
C ASN A 155 -3.92 -2.23 -4.63
N PHE A 156 -4.31 -3.28 -3.90
CA PHE A 156 -5.30 -4.25 -4.35
C PHE A 156 -6.68 -3.86 -3.83
N ILE A 157 -7.49 -3.30 -4.73
CA ILE A 157 -8.85 -2.85 -4.39
C ILE A 157 -9.90 -3.97 -4.47
N GLY A 158 -9.56 -5.11 -5.09
CA GLY A 158 -10.44 -6.27 -5.20
C GLY A 158 -11.84 -5.95 -5.73
N LYS A 159 -12.85 -6.62 -5.19
CA LYS A 159 -14.26 -6.27 -5.36
C LYS A 159 -14.60 -5.08 -4.47
N THR A 160 -15.24 -4.07 -5.04
CA THR A 160 -15.57 -2.84 -4.33
C THR A 160 -17.07 -2.67 -4.11
N THR A 161 -17.44 -2.03 -3.00
CA THR A 161 -18.82 -1.60 -2.74
C THR A 161 -18.84 -0.16 -2.25
N LYS A 162 -20.01 0.49 -2.31
CA LYS A 162 -20.17 1.85 -1.81
C LYS A 162 -19.95 1.88 -0.29
N GLY A 163 -19.04 2.74 0.16
CA GLY A 163 -18.73 2.91 1.57
C GLY A 163 -19.77 3.75 2.32
N ASN A 164 -19.83 3.58 3.64
CA ASN A 164 -20.56 4.47 4.53
C ASN A 164 -19.85 4.56 5.90
N SER A 165 -20.22 5.56 6.69
CA SER A 165 -19.48 5.90 7.91
C SER A 165 -19.59 4.93 9.08
N SER A 166 -20.45 3.92 8.99
CA SER A 166 -20.55 2.85 10.00
C SER A 166 -19.65 1.64 9.70
N MET A 167 -19.04 1.60 8.51
CA MET A 167 -18.22 0.45 8.09
C MET A 167 -16.82 0.53 8.70
N ASN A 168 -16.40 -0.48 9.43
CA ASN A 168 -15.01 -0.67 9.90
C ASN A 168 -14.28 -1.80 9.14
N THR A 169 -14.98 -2.47 8.22
CA THR A 169 -14.47 -3.50 7.32
C THR A 169 -15.31 -3.49 6.03
N ALA A 170 -14.76 -4.03 4.94
CA ALA A 170 -15.55 -4.38 3.78
C ALA A 170 -16.56 -5.49 4.14
N LEU A 171 -17.73 -5.48 3.48
CA LEU A 171 -18.71 -6.56 3.58
C LEU A 171 -18.13 -7.88 3.04
N VAL A 172 -18.64 -9.02 3.49
CA VAL A 172 -18.05 -10.37 3.23
C VAL A 172 -17.69 -10.65 1.77
N GLU A 173 -18.46 -10.14 0.81
CA GLU A 173 -18.24 -10.36 -0.63
C GLU A 173 -17.28 -9.36 -1.30
N PHE A 174 -16.85 -8.34 -0.55
CA PHE A 174 -16.07 -7.20 -1.02
C PHE A 174 -14.73 -7.11 -0.27
N ASP A 175 -13.75 -6.52 -0.94
CA ASP A 175 -12.38 -6.38 -0.47
C ASP A 175 -12.06 -4.93 -0.07
N SER A 176 -12.83 -3.96 -0.56
CA SER A 176 -12.62 -2.52 -0.33
C SER A 176 -13.94 -1.76 -0.45
N THR A 177 -13.97 -0.54 0.07
CA THR A 177 -15.07 0.39 -0.21
C THR A 177 -14.63 1.56 -1.07
N THR A 178 -15.59 2.24 -1.69
CA THR A 178 -15.33 3.38 -2.57
C THR A 178 -16.44 4.43 -2.45
N ASP A 179 -16.14 5.66 -2.89
CA ASP A 179 -17.14 6.70 -3.17
C ASP A 179 -17.77 6.56 -4.57
N GLU A 180 -17.43 5.48 -5.29
CA GLU A 180 -17.81 5.20 -6.68
C GLU A 180 -17.18 6.15 -7.71
N ASN A 181 -16.24 6.99 -7.28
CA ASN A 181 -15.56 7.97 -8.12
C ASN A 181 -14.04 7.84 -7.99
N TYR A 182 -13.44 8.59 -7.07
CA TYR A 182 -11.99 8.72 -6.96
C TYR A 182 -11.42 8.07 -5.70
N ILE A 183 -12.24 7.81 -4.68
CA ILE A 183 -11.79 7.38 -3.36
C ILE A 183 -11.96 5.87 -3.21
N PHE A 184 -10.94 5.23 -2.65
CA PHE A 184 -10.90 3.81 -2.31
C PHE A 184 -10.43 3.65 -0.87
N LEU A 185 -11.03 2.71 -0.15
CA LEU A 185 -10.67 2.37 1.23
C LEU A 185 -10.28 0.91 1.32
N THR A 186 -9.08 0.66 1.83
CA THR A 186 -8.64 -0.69 2.19
C THR A 186 -8.78 -0.89 3.70
N TYR A 187 -8.91 -2.15 4.11
CA TYR A 187 -9.15 -2.54 5.51
C TYR A 187 -8.09 -3.50 6.07
N HIS A 188 -7.07 -3.82 5.26
CA HIS A 188 -6.00 -4.73 5.63
C HIS A 188 -4.63 -4.13 5.26
N ASP A 189 -3.67 -4.22 6.18
CA ASP A 189 -2.37 -3.54 6.09
C ASP A 189 -1.57 -3.94 4.84
N ALA A 190 -1.71 -5.19 4.39
CA ALA A 190 -1.01 -5.70 3.21
C ALA A 190 -1.74 -5.43 1.87
N GLN A 191 -2.90 -4.75 1.87
CA GLN A 191 -3.59 -4.38 0.61
C GLN A 191 -2.91 -3.24 -0.13
N ALA A 192 -2.04 -2.49 0.53
CA ALA A 192 -1.38 -1.33 -0.05
C ALA A 192 0.12 -1.36 0.25
N TYR A 193 0.93 -0.98 -0.72
CA TYR A 193 2.36 -0.77 -0.57
C TYR A 193 2.71 0.66 -0.98
N GLY A 194 3.32 1.42 -0.07
CA GLY A 194 3.77 2.78 -0.35
C GLY A 194 5.06 2.74 -1.17
N GLU A 195 4.99 3.12 -2.44
CA GLU A 195 6.12 3.04 -3.37
C GLU A 195 6.94 4.32 -3.41
N TYR A 196 6.28 5.47 -3.49
CA TYR A 196 6.97 6.75 -3.63
C TYR A 196 6.47 7.76 -2.60
N LEU A 197 7.41 8.42 -1.93
CA LEU A 197 7.16 9.63 -1.15
C LEU A 197 7.45 10.85 -2.03
N ILE A 198 6.46 11.74 -2.13
CA ILE A 198 6.56 13.00 -2.85
C ILE A 198 6.68 14.14 -1.82
N THR A 199 7.73 14.94 -1.96
CA THR A 199 7.92 16.17 -1.17
C THR A 199 7.78 17.38 -2.07
N TYR A 200 6.92 18.32 -1.67
CA TYR A 200 6.60 19.55 -2.39
C TYR A 200 6.37 20.69 -1.39
N ILE A 201 6.45 21.93 -1.86
CA ILE A 201 6.03 23.12 -1.11
C ILE A 201 4.72 23.67 -1.65
N GLN A 202 3.95 24.32 -0.78
CA GLN A 202 2.75 25.06 -1.15
C GLN A 202 3.15 26.52 -1.38
N LEU A 203 3.04 26.99 -2.60
CA LEU A 203 3.23 28.40 -2.94
C LEU A 203 2.03 29.19 -2.42
N ALA A 204 2.31 30.36 -1.85
CA ALA A 204 1.27 31.29 -1.42
C ALA A 204 0.40 31.67 -2.63
N LYS A 205 -0.92 31.73 -2.43
CA LYS A 205 -1.81 32.34 -3.42
C LYS A 205 -1.44 33.83 -3.49
N LYS A 206 -1.02 34.29 -4.67
CA LYS A 206 -0.85 35.72 -4.95
C LYS A 206 -2.19 36.44 -4.85
#